data_AF-A0A962QJL3-F1
#
_entry.id   AF-A0A962QJL3-F1
#
_cell.length_a   1.000
_cell.length_b   1.000
_cell.length_c   1.000
_cell.angle_alpha   90.00
_cell.angle_beta   90.00
_cell.angle_gamma   90.00
#
_symmetry.space_group_name_H-M   'P 1'
#
loop_
_entity.id
_entity.type
_entity.pdbx_description
1 polymer ?
#
loop_
_entity_poly.entity_id
_entity_poly.type
_entity_poly.pdbx_seq_one_letter_code
_entity_poly.pdbx_strand_id
1 'polypeptide(L)' 'MNNSGSVRELLTAQKSRLEALKQRHSHLSSRIEQAYKSPSTTDFYLRQLKKEKLMLKEQIEGIRASEAASA' A
#
# COMPACT_ATOMS: atom_id res chain seq x y z
N MET A 1 17.97 -11.88 -29.52
CA MET A 1 16.91 -12.46 -28.68
C MET A 1 17.40 -12.36 -27.24
N ASN A 2 16.81 -11.54 -26.36
CA ASN A 2 15.81 -11.99 -25.37
C ASN A 2 15.18 -10.74 -24.72
N ASN A 3 14.20 -10.11 -25.36
CA ASN A 3 13.47 -8.98 -24.75
C ASN A 3 12.15 -9.44 -24.08
N SER A 4 11.66 -10.64 -24.43
CA SER A 4 10.35 -11.16 -24.02
C SER A 4 10.27 -11.66 -22.58
N GLY A 5 11.42 -11.88 -21.91
CA GLY A 5 11.46 -12.32 -20.50
C GLY A 5 11.30 -11.17 -19.49
N SER A 6 11.78 -9.97 -19.83
CA SER A 6 11.86 -8.84 -18.89
C SER A 6 10.49 -8.28 -18.49
N VAL A 7 9.55 -8.17 -19.44
CA VAL A 7 8.22 -7.61 -19.20
C VAL A 7 7.42 -8.47 -18.22
N ARG A 8 7.50 -9.81 -18.36
CA ARG A 8 6.76 -10.75 -17.53
C ARG A 8 7.27 -10.77 -16.08
N GLU A 9 8.57 -10.62 -15.90
CA GLU A 9 9.20 -10.49 -14.58
C GLU A 9 8.81 -9.16 -13.90
N LEU A 10 8.83 -8.05 -14.62
CA LEU A 10 8.37 -6.75 -14.12
C LEU A 10 6.90 -6.78 -13.69
N LEU A 11 6.02 -7.39 -14.47
CA LEU A 11 4.61 -7.55 -14.11
C LEU A 11 4.43 -8.38 -12.82
N THR A 12 5.24 -9.42 -12.65
CA THR A 12 5.22 -10.26 -11.45
C THR A 12 5.70 -9.46 -10.24
N ALA A 13 6.81 -8.72 -10.36
CA ALA A 13 7.34 -7.85 -9.32
C ALA A 13 6.36 -6.74 -8.93
N GLN A 14 5.67 -6.12 -9.89
CA GLN A 14 4.64 -5.10 -9.63
C GLN A 14 3.45 -5.67 -8.86
N LYS A 15 2.96 -6.87 -9.22
CA LYS A 15 1.89 -7.56 -8.47
C LYS A 15 2.33 -7.89 -7.04
N SER A 16 3.52 -8.43 -6.84
CA SER A 16 4.04 -8.71 -5.49
C SER A 16 4.19 -7.43 -4.66
N ARG A 17 4.66 -6.32 -5.27
CA ARG A 17 4.75 -5.02 -4.60
C ARG A 17 3.36 -4.48 -4.21
N LEU A 18 2.37 -4.61 -5.09
CA LEU A 18 0.99 -4.18 -4.83
C LEU A 18 0.38 -4.97 -3.66
N GLU A 19 0.53 -6.29 -3.63
CA GLU A 19 0.02 -7.14 -2.54
C GLU A 19 0.67 -6.79 -1.20
N ALA A 20 1.99 -6.57 -1.17
CA ALA A 20 2.68 -6.13 0.05
C ALA A 20 2.17 -4.77 0.57
N LEU A 21 1.90 -3.81 -0.33
CA LEU A 21 1.34 -2.51 0.05
C LEU A 21 -0.09 -2.65 0.59
N LYS A 22 -0.94 -3.48 -0.04
CA LYS A 22 -2.30 -3.77 0.43
C LYS A 22 -2.29 -4.40 1.83
N GLN A 23 -1.39 -5.36 2.07
CA GLN A 23 -1.23 -6.00 3.38
C GLN A 23 -0.90 -4.95 4.47
N ARG A 24 0.07 -4.07 4.19
CA ARG A 24 0.46 -2.99 5.12
C ARG A 24 -0.68 -2.00 5.35
N HIS A 25 -1.42 -1.62 4.30
CA HIS A 25 -2.56 -0.73 4.40
C HIS A 25 -3.71 -1.33 5.25
N SER A 26 -3.98 -2.64 5.09
CA SER A 26 -4.94 -3.38 5.91
C SER A 26 -4.51 -3.41 7.38
N HIS A 27 -3.22 -3.69 7.63
CA HIS A 27 -2.67 -3.70 8.98
C HIS A 27 -2.78 -2.33 9.67
N LEU A 28 -2.45 -1.23 8.97
CA LEU A 28 -2.64 0.12 9.50
C LEU A 28 -4.10 0.45 9.79
N SER A 29 -5.05 -0.04 8.98
CA SER A 29 -6.47 0.12 9.26
C SER A 29 -6.86 -0.54 10.58
N SER A 30 -6.43 -1.79 10.79
CA SER A 30 -6.68 -2.51 12.05
C SER A 30 -6.03 -1.80 13.25
N ARG A 31 -4.81 -1.28 13.10
CA ARG A 31 -4.13 -0.49 14.14
C ARG A 31 -4.86 0.80 14.47
N ILE A 32 -5.41 1.49 13.48
CA ILE A 32 -6.24 2.70 13.71
C ILE A 32 -7.50 2.33 14.50
N GLU A 33 -8.18 1.24 14.15
CA GLU A 33 -9.37 0.78 14.88
C GLU A 33 -9.05 0.40 16.33
N GLN A 34 -7.94 -0.30 16.56
CA GLN A 34 -7.47 -0.63 17.91
C GLN A 34 -7.10 0.63 18.70
N ALA A 35 -6.43 1.60 18.05
CA ALA A 35 -6.07 2.86 18.66
C ALA A 35 -7.33 3.65 19.07
N TYR A 36 -8.37 3.68 18.24
CA TYR A 36 -9.66 4.30 18.58
C TYR A 36 -10.37 3.66 19.78
N LYS A 37 -10.21 2.34 19.97
CA LYS A 37 -10.80 1.61 21.10
C LYS A 37 -10.05 1.81 22.41
N SER A 38 -8.80 2.27 22.35
CA SER A 38 -7.97 2.45 23.54
C SER A 38 -8.11 3.89 24.07
N PRO A 39 -8.56 4.08 25.32
CA PRO A 39 -8.74 5.41 25.91
C PRO A 39 -7.41 6.15 26.15
N SER A 40 -6.27 5.42 26.16
CA SER A 40 -4.93 6.00 26.34
C SER A 40 -4.26 6.41 25.01
N THR A 41 -4.95 6.24 23.88
CA THR A 41 -4.43 6.64 22.58
C THR A 41 -4.41 8.16 22.44
N THR A 42 -3.26 8.71 22.10
CA THR A 42 -3.13 10.15 21.81
C THR A 42 -3.57 10.47 20.38
N ASP A 43 -4.20 11.63 20.20
CA ASP A 43 -4.55 12.19 18.88
C ASP A 43 -3.35 12.24 17.92
N PHE A 44 -2.15 12.54 18.43
CA PHE A 44 -0.92 12.56 17.65
C PHE A 44 -0.65 11.19 16.99
N TYR A 45 -0.77 10.11 17.75
CA TYR A 45 -0.54 8.76 17.26
C TYR A 45 -1.60 8.36 16.21
N LEU A 46 -2.87 8.71 16.42
CA LEU A 46 -3.92 8.51 15.42
C LEU A 46 -3.65 9.28 14.12
N ARG A 47 -3.19 10.53 14.21
CA ARG A 47 -2.81 11.33 13.03
C ARG A 47 -1.65 10.68 12.27
N GLN A 48 -0.65 10.17 12.98
CA GLN A 48 0.48 9.48 12.39
C GLN A 48 0.04 8.22 11.62
N LEU A 49 -0.76 7.36 12.24
CA LEU A 49 -1.28 6.15 11.58
C LEU A 49 -2.12 6.47 10.34
N LYS A 50 -2.97 7.50 10.42
CA LYS A 50 -3.77 7.96 9.28
C LYS A 50 -2.90 8.50 8.14
N LYS A 51 -1.84 9.24 8.46
CA LYS A 51 -0.88 9.74 7.48
C LYS A 51 -0.17 8.59 6.79
N GLU A 52 0.34 7.61 7.54
CA GLU A 52 0.97 6.41 6.97
C GLU A 52 -0.02 5.65 6.07
N LYS A 53 -1.28 5.48 6.51
CA LYS A 53 -2.32 4.83 5.72
C LYS A 53 -2.61 5.59 4.41
N LEU A 54 -2.66 6.92 4.45
CA LEU A 54 -2.85 7.76 3.27
C LEU A 54 -1.69 7.58 2.28
N MET A 55 -0.44 7.61 2.75
CA MET A 55 0.73 7.42 1.87
C MET A 55 0.72 6.05 1.19
N LEU A 56 0.37 4.98 1.91
CA LEU A 56 0.24 3.65 1.30
C LEU A 56 -0.89 3.61 0.25
N LYS A 57 -2.01 4.29 0.51
CA LYS A 57 -3.10 4.41 -0.46
C LYS A 57 -2.60 5.10 -1.73
N GLU A 58 -1.91 6.23 -1.62
CA GLU A 58 -1.35 6.94 -2.78
C GLU A 58 -0.33 6.10 -3.55
N GLN A 59 0.52 5.34 -2.85
CA GLN A 59 1.45 4.40 -3.51
C GLN A 59 0.74 3.29 -4.27
N ILE A 60 -0.34 2.74 -3.70
CA ILE A 60 -1.18 1.72 -4.36
C ILE A 60 -1.83 2.31 -5.62
N GLU A 61 -2.42 3.50 -5.52
CA GLU A 61 -3.05 4.18 -6.65
C GLU A 61 -2.02 4.51 -7.74
N GLY A 62 -0.82 4.95 -7.37
CA GLY A 62 0.26 5.22 -8.33
C GLY A 62 0.68 3.96 -9.11
N ILE A 63 0.78 2.80 -8.46
CA ILE A 63 1.08 1.54 -9.15
C ILE A 63 -0.07 1.12 -10.05
N ARG A 64 -1.33 1.26 -9.59
CA ARG A 64 -2.52 0.95 -10.40
C ARG A 64 -2.62 1.83 -11.64
N ALA A 65 -2.36 3.13 -11.49
CA ALA A 65 -2.36 4.08 -12.60
C ALA A 65 -1.26 3.72 -13.62
N SER A 66 -0.08 3.34 -13.15
CA SER A 66 1.01 2.86 -14.03
C SER A 66 0.67 1.55 -14.73
N GLU A 67 0.01 0.61 -14.05
CA GLU A 67 -0.47 -0.65 -14.65
C GLU A 67 -1.50 -0.35 -15.75
N ALA A 68 -2.47 0.52 -15.47
CA ALA A 68 -3.50 0.93 -16.43
C ALA A 68 -2.94 1.69 -17.64
N ALA A 69 -1.88 2.47 -17.47
CA ALA A 69 -1.20 3.16 -18.57
C ALA A 69 -0.35 2.22 -19.46
N SER A 70 -0.07 1.01 -18.99
CA SER A 70 0.76 0.01 -19.68
C SER A 70 -0.06 -1.12 -20.33
N ALA A 71 -1.39 -1.11 -20.16
CA ALA A 71 -2.35 -2.07 -20.70
C ALA A 71 -3.05 -1.49 -21.94
#